data_AF-A0A7C5LMS6-F1
#
_entry.id   AF-A0A7C5LMS6-F1
#
_cell.length_a   1.000
_cell.length_b   1.000
_cell.length_c   1.000
_cell.angle_alpha   90.00
_cell.angle_beta   90.00
_cell.angle_gamma   90.00
#
_symmetry.space_group_name_H-M   'P 1'
#
loop_
_entity.id
_entity.type
_entity.pdbx_description
1 polymer ?
#
loop_
_entity_poly.entity_id
_entity_poly.type
_entity_poly.pdbx_seq_one_letter_code
_entity_poly.pdbx_strand_id
1 'polypeptide(L)'
;PGADALCSAAAPHAVIHADAVRAAMAARHGQPLFAIDIAVPRNVDPEVGRLANVYLYDIDDLNGVVQENLKQRQREVPKVEAIVAACTEEYMAWLHSLDVAETIRDLRTAAERLRDDEVERALRRLGPLDEHQQLVVRMLAHNIVSKLLHTPSVRLKELADEGDGHRSAGLLRDLFGLTGHSTEERHDA
;
A
#
# COMPACT_ATOMS: atom_id res chain seq x y z
N PRO A 1 -19.13 42.97 24.31
CA PRO A 1 -18.54 42.16 25.39
C PRO A 1 -18.15 40.77 24.86
N GLY A 2 -16.88 40.37 25.04
CA GLY A 2 -16.44 38.98 24.83
C GLY A 2 -15.98 38.63 23.41
N ALA A 3 -15.00 39.36 22.87
CA ALA A 3 -14.27 38.88 21.70
C ALA A 3 -12.89 38.39 22.15
N ASP A 4 -12.74 37.06 22.14
CA ASP A 4 -11.47 36.34 22.12
C ASP A 4 -11.04 36.23 20.66
N ALA A 5 -9.80 36.60 20.32
CA ALA A 5 -9.30 36.59 18.96
C ALA A 5 -8.41 35.36 18.73
N LEU A 6 -8.87 34.43 17.88
CA LEU A 6 -8.03 33.34 17.36
C LEU A 6 -7.49 33.77 16.00
N CYS A 7 -6.16 33.87 15.86
CA CYS A 7 -5.51 34.18 14.59
C CYS A 7 -4.88 32.90 14.02
N SER A 8 -5.36 32.49 12.84
CA SER A 8 -4.79 31.39 12.07
C SER A 8 -4.92 31.72 10.59
N ALA A 9 -3.81 32.06 9.97
CA ALA A 9 -3.67 32.42 8.56
C ALA A 9 -2.36 31.85 7.99
N ALA A 10 -2.39 31.44 6.72
CA ALA A 10 -1.21 30.94 6.00
C ALA A 10 -0.33 32.09 5.46
N ALA A 11 -0.22 33.19 6.22
CA ALA A 11 0.58 34.34 5.82
C ALA A 11 2.07 34.07 6.10
N PRO A 12 2.99 34.43 5.19
CA PRO A 12 4.42 34.25 5.43
C PRO A 12 5.02 35.32 6.37
N HIS A 13 4.20 36.29 6.83
CA HIS A 13 4.58 37.37 7.73
C HIS A 13 3.43 37.68 8.69
N ALA A 14 3.74 38.40 9.78
CA ALA A 14 2.73 38.89 10.71
C ALA A 14 1.73 39.80 9.98
N VAL A 15 0.44 39.55 10.20
CA VAL A 15 -0.69 40.30 9.64
C VAL A 15 -1.42 41.12 10.70
N ILE A 16 -1.26 40.76 11.98
CA ILE A 16 -1.75 41.54 13.11
C ILE A 16 -0.57 42.27 13.75
N HIS A 17 -0.53 43.59 13.60
CA HIS A 17 0.53 44.45 14.15
C HIS A 17 0.09 45.23 15.38
N ALA A 18 1.06 45.61 16.22
CA ALA A 18 0.83 46.31 17.49
C ALA A 18 0.04 47.63 17.34
N ASP A 19 0.24 48.40 16.26
CA ASP A 19 -0.45 49.67 16.08
C ASP A 19 -1.96 49.50 15.85
N ALA A 20 -2.33 48.50 15.04
CA ALA A 20 -3.73 48.18 14.78
C ALA A 20 -4.43 47.68 16.06
N VAL A 21 -3.76 46.84 16.85
CA VAL A 21 -4.29 46.36 18.12
C VAL A 21 -4.39 47.48 19.15
N ARG A 22 -3.40 48.38 19.21
CA ARG A 22 -3.43 49.55 20.11
C ARG A 22 -4.63 50.46 19.83
N ALA A 23 -4.91 50.74 18.56
CA ALA A 23 -6.08 51.51 18.15
C ALA A 23 -7.40 50.79 18.55
N ALA A 24 -7.48 49.47 18.35
CA ALA A 24 -8.63 48.68 18.77
C ALA A 24 -8.83 48.68 20.29
N MET A 25 -7.74 48.63 21.07
CA MET A 25 -7.80 48.66 22.54
C MET A 25 -8.30 49.99 23.10
N ALA A 26 -8.05 51.12 22.43
CA ALA A 26 -8.58 52.42 22.83
C ALA A 26 -10.12 52.45 22.84
N ALA A 27 -10.77 51.71 21.93
CA ALA A 27 -12.22 51.58 21.85
C ALA A 27 -12.82 50.55 22.84
N ARG A 28 -11.98 49.80 23.57
CA ARG A 28 -12.41 48.69 24.44
C ARG A 28 -12.58 49.08 25.91
N HIS A 29 -12.38 50.34 26.27
CA HIS A 29 -12.58 50.87 27.64
C HIS A 29 -11.93 50.01 28.74
N GLY A 30 -10.74 49.46 28.47
CA GLY A 30 -9.99 48.64 29.42
C GLY A 30 -10.37 47.15 29.46
N GLN A 31 -11.28 46.67 28.60
CA GLN A 31 -11.57 45.24 28.51
C GLN A 31 -10.39 44.47 27.90
N PRO A 32 -9.99 43.33 28.49
CA PRO A 32 -8.85 42.56 28.00
C PRO A 32 -9.09 41.99 26.59
N LEU A 33 -8.00 41.73 25.89
CA LEU A 33 -7.98 41.01 24.62
C LEU A 33 -7.13 39.74 24.78
N PHE A 34 -7.73 38.59 24.52
CA PHE A 34 -7.02 37.32 24.40
C PHE A 34 -6.75 37.05 22.93
N ALA A 35 -5.49 36.86 22.56
CA ALA A 35 -5.03 36.53 21.23
C ALA A 35 -4.36 35.16 21.27
N ILE A 36 -4.79 34.24 20.42
CA ILE A 36 -4.16 32.92 20.28
C ILE A 36 -3.61 32.82 18.86
N ASP A 37 -2.29 32.68 18.72
CA ASP A 37 -1.57 32.52 17.45
C ASP A 37 -1.01 31.11 17.32
N ILE A 38 -1.66 30.28 16.50
CA ILE A 38 -1.24 28.90 16.24
C ILE A 38 -0.51 28.75 14.89
N ALA A 39 -0.18 29.86 14.22
CA ALA A 39 0.41 29.83 12.88
C ALA A 39 1.94 29.73 12.91
N VAL A 40 2.49 29.03 11.91
CA VAL A 40 3.93 28.91 11.68
C VAL A 40 4.21 29.22 10.19
N PRO A 41 4.85 30.36 9.85
CA PRO A 41 5.37 31.42 10.73
C PRO A 41 4.26 32.25 11.42
N ARG A 42 4.60 32.93 12.54
CA ARG A 42 3.65 33.69 13.38
C ARG A 42 2.88 34.73 12.59
N ASN A 43 1.57 34.82 12.87
CA ASN A 43 0.69 35.80 12.23
C ASN A 43 0.49 37.06 13.09
N VAL A 44 0.76 36.97 14.38
CA VAL A 44 0.68 38.09 15.30
C VAL A 44 2.10 38.57 15.62
N ASP A 45 2.31 39.87 15.44
CA ASP A 45 3.56 40.52 15.82
C ASP A 45 3.77 40.36 17.35
N PRO A 46 4.93 39.84 17.81
CA PRO A 46 5.22 39.66 19.23
C PRO A 46 5.07 40.94 20.07
N GLU A 47 5.23 42.12 19.47
CA GLU A 47 5.02 43.40 20.16
C GLU A 47 3.57 43.63 20.62
N VAL A 48 2.59 42.92 20.01
CA VAL A 48 1.18 42.95 20.44
C VAL A 48 1.03 42.46 21.88
N GLY A 49 1.80 41.45 22.29
CA GLY A 49 1.77 40.89 23.64
C GLY A 49 2.32 41.84 24.73
N ARG A 50 2.95 42.96 24.34
CA ARG A 50 3.45 43.99 25.27
C ARG A 50 2.44 45.09 25.57
N LEU A 51 1.31 45.12 24.87
CA LEU A 51 0.27 46.13 25.09
C LEU A 51 -0.48 45.86 26.39
N ALA A 52 -0.86 46.93 27.09
CA ALA A 52 -1.64 46.81 28.32
C ALA A 52 -2.99 46.14 28.06
N ASN A 53 -3.37 45.19 28.93
CA ASN A 53 -4.60 44.39 28.83
C ASN A 53 -4.69 43.51 27.56
N VAL A 54 -3.56 43.12 26.95
CA VAL A 54 -3.49 42.13 25.87
C VAL A 54 -2.73 40.89 26.34
N TYR A 55 -3.29 39.71 26.10
CA TYR A 55 -2.69 38.41 26.40
C TYR A 55 -2.52 37.64 25.10
N LEU A 56 -1.28 37.47 24.65
CA LEU A 56 -0.94 36.72 23.45
C LEU A 56 -0.41 35.34 23.87
N TYR A 57 -1.04 34.28 23.37
CA TYR A 57 -0.62 32.90 23.52
C TYR A 57 -0.23 32.34 22.15
N ASP A 58 0.85 31.57 22.11
CA ASP A 58 1.30 30.87 20.92
C ASP A 58 1.21 29.34 21.06
N ILE A 59 1.64 28.63 20.01
CA ILE A 59 1.71 27.16 20.02
C ILE A 59 2.66 26.60 21.09
N ASP A 60 3.70 27.36 21.47
CA ASP A 60 4.66 26.96 22.52
C ASP A 60 4.03 27.10 23.92
N ASP A 61 3.15 28.08 24.14
CA ASP A 61 2.41 28.23 25.40
C ASP A 61 1.39 27.09 25.64
N LEU A 62 0.99 26.37 24.59
CA LEU A 62 0.10 25.21 24.65
C LEU A 62 0.84 23.88 24.93
N ASN A 63 2.17 23.91 25.12
CA ASN A 63 3.02 22.73 25.27
C ASN A 63 2.57 21.75 26.37
N GLY A 64 1.99 22.24 27.48
CA GLY A 64 1.50 21.38 28.57
C GLY A 64 0.39 20.41 28.14
N VAL A 65 -0.51 20.85 27.26
CA VAL A 65 -1.60 20.03 26.70
C VAL A 65 -1.09 19.11 25.59
N VAL A 66 -0.08 19.56 24.83
CA VAL A 66 0.57 18.77 23.78
C VAL A 66 1.30 17.55 24.38
N GLN A 67 2.00 17.71 25.51
CA GLN A 67 2.74 16.61 26.13
C GLN A 67 1.84 15.48 26.66
N GLU A 68 0.69 15.82 27.25
CA GLU A 68 -0.29 14.80 27.67
C GLU A 68 -0.90 14.09 26.45
N ASN A 69 -1.27 14.83 25.40
CA ASN A 69 -1.75 14.24 24.16
C ASN A 69 -0.70 13.35 23.48
N LEU A 70 0.59 13.72 23.55
CA LEU A 70 1.68 12.92 22.99
C LEU A 70 1.81 11.58 23.73
N LYS A 71 1.72 11.59 25.07
CA LYS A 71 1.69 10.35 25.87
C LYS A 71 0.50 9.46 25.54
N GLN A 72 -0.68 10.04 25.34
CA GLN A 72 -1.86 9.28 24.92
C GLN A 72 -1.65 8.68 23.51
N ARG A 73 -1.10 9.43 22.55
CA ARG A 73 -0.77 8.91 21.21
C ARG A 73 0.28 7.80 21.25
N GLN A 74 1.30 7.93 22.10
CA GLN A 74 2.32 6.89 22.29
C GLN A 74 1.73 5.56 22.78
N ARG A 75 0.67 5.60 23.59
CA ARG A 75 -0.03 4.38 24.05
C ARG A 75 -0.81 3.68 22.93
N GLU A 76 -1.14 4.38 21.86
CA GLU A 76 -1.81 3.81 20.69
C GLU A 76 -0.81 3.21 19.68
N VAL A 77 0.48 3.55 19.76
CA VAL A 77 1.52 3.03 18.84
C VAL A 77 1.53 1.50 18.76
N PRO A 78 1.51 0.73 19.87
CA PRO A 78 1.52 -0.73 19.78
C PRO A 78 0.29 -1.30 19.03
N LYS A 79 -0.86 -0.62 19.11
CA LYS A 79 -2.06 -1.04 18.38
C LYS A 79 -1.92 -0.78 16.88
N VAL A 80 -1.34 0.36 16.52
CA VAL A 80 -1.04 0.69 15.11
C VAL A 80 -0.02 -0.30 14.55
N GLU A 81 1.05 -0.62 15.29
CA GLU A 81 2.04 -1.63 14.88
C GLU A 81 1.40 -3.00 14.67
N ALA A 82 0.47 -3.42 15.53
CA ALA A 82 -0.26 -4.67 15.36
C ALA A 82 -1.13 -4.69 14.08
N ILE A 83 -1.78 -3.56 13.76
CA ILE A 83 -2.56 -3.42 12.52
C ILE A 83 -1.64 -3.50 11.30
N VAL A 84 -0.52 -2.75 11.32
CA VAL A 84 0.46 -2.76 10.23
C VAL A 84 1.03 -4.16 10.02
N ALA A 85 1.36 -4.88 11.09
CA ALA A 85 1.85 -6.25 11.00
C ALA A 85 0.82 -7.17 10.32
N ALA A 86 -0.44 -7.14 10.77
CA ALA A 86 -1.50 -7.96 10.17
C ALA A 86 -1.74 -7.63 8.70
N CYS A 87 -1.79 -6.34 8.32
CA CYS A 87 -1.92 -5.92 6.93
C CYS A 87 -0.71 -6.36 6.07
N THR A 88 0.49 -6.36 6.66
CA THR A 88 1.71 -6.79 5.96
C THR A 88 1.67 -8.29 5.69
N GLU A 89 1.24 -9.10 6.66
CA GLU A 89 1.06 -10.55 6.49
C GLU A 89 0.04 -10.86 5.39
N GLU A 90 -1.11 -10.19 5.40
CA GLU A 90 -2.15 -10.35 4.37
C GLU A 90 -1.63 -9.96 2.98
N TYR A 91 -0.90 -8.85 2.89
CA TYR A 91 -0.31 -8.39 1.64
C TYR A 91 0.73 -9.38 1.08
N MET A 92 1.58 -9.95 1.94
CA MET A 92 2.58 -10.95 1.53
C MET A 92 1.90 -12.24 1.06
N ALA A 93 0.87 -12.71 1.76
CA ALA A 93 0.07 -13.86 1.32
C ALA A 93 -0.56 -13.61 -0.06
N TRP A 94 -1.12 -12.41 -0.28
CA TRP A 94 -1.64 -12.01 -1.59
C TRP A 94 -0.56 -12.00 -2.67
N LEU A 95 0.63 -11.43 -2.41
CA LEU A 95 1.74 -11.45 -3.36
C LEU A 95 2.16 -12.87 -3.74
N HIS A 96 2.27 -13.78 -2.76
CA HIS A 96 2.62 -15.17 -3.02
C HIS A 96 1.56 -15.91 -3.86
N SER A 97 0.28 -15.54 -3.72
CA SER A 97 -0.79 -16.11 -4.55
C SER A 97 -0.65 -15.77 -6.05
N LEU A 98 -0.10 -14.59 -6.37
CA LEU A 98 0.14 -14.16 -7.76
C LEU A 98 1.22 -15.02 -8.43
N ASP A 99 2.28 -15.32 -7.70
CA ASP A 99 3.42 -16.13 -8.15
C ASP A 99 2.98 -17.57 -8.53
N VAL A 100 2.07 -18.12 -7.74
CA VAL A 100 1.45 -19.42 -8.01
C VAL A 100 0.58 -19.39 -9.26
N ALA A 101 -0.25 -18.35 -9.41
CA ALA A 101 -1.13 -18.22 -10.58
C ALA A 101 -0.33 -18.11 -11.89
N GLU A 102 0.80 -17.40 -11.87
CA GLU A 102 1.73 -17.32 -12.99
C GLU A 102 2.40 -18.67 -13.28
N THR A 103 2.88 -19.37 -12.26
CA THR A 103 3.48 -20.71 -12.40
C THR A 103 2.52 -21.72 -13.04
N ILE A 104 1.24 -21.72 -12.63
CA ILE A 104 0.21 -22.59 -13.24
C ILE A 104 0.02 -22.25 -14.72
N ARG A 105 0.05 -20.96 -15.07
CA ARG A 105 -0.09 -20.49 -16.45
C ARG A 105 1.07 -20.99 -17.30
N ASP A 106 2.30 -20.80 -16.82
CA ASP A 106 3.51 -21.22 -17.52
C ASP A 106 3.55 -22.73 -17.73
N LEU A 107 3.18 -23.50 -16.69
CA LEU A 107 3.09 -24.95 -16.76
C LEU A 107 2.10 -25.41 -17.84
N ARG A 108 0.91 -24.79 -17.88
CA ARG A 108 -0.11 -25.11 -18.89
C ARG A 108 0.37 -24.78 -20.29
N THR A 109 0.97 -23.61 -20.49
CA THR A 109 1.52 -23.22 -21.79
C THR A 109 2.63 -24.17 -22.25
N ALA A 110 3.54 -24.57 -21.36
CA ALA A 110 4.59 -25.53 -21.68
C ALA A 110 4.01 -26.90 -22.10
N ALA A 111 3.02 -27.40 -21.34
CA ALA A 111 2.38 -28.67 -21.65
C ALA A 111 1.54 -28.65 -22.93
N GLU A 112 0.87 -27.53 -23.23
CA GLU A 112 0.11 -27.35 -24.48
C GLU A 112 1.04 -27.33 -25.70
N ARG A 113 2.20 -26.66 -25.60
CA ARG A 113 3.22 -26.71 -26.66
C ARG A 113 3.72 -28.14 -26.88
N LEU A 114 4.08 -28.84 -25.81
CA LEU A 114 4.54 -30.23 -25.90
C LEU A 114 3.46 -31.13 -26.53
N ARG A 115 2.20 -30.97 -26.12
CA ARG A 115 1.06 -31.69 -26.69
C ARG A 115 0.97 -31.48 -28.20
N ASP A 116 1.02 -30.23 -28.64
CA ASP A 116 0.83 -29.88 -30.04
C ASP A 116 1.96 -30.44 -30.91
N ASP A 117 3.21 -30.35 -30.42
CA ASP A 117 4.39 -30.94 -31.06
C ASP A 117 4.26 -32.47 -31.22
N GLU A 118 3.86 -33.18 -30.16
CA GLU A 118 3.71 -34.64 -30.19
C GLU A 118 2.53 -35.08 -31.05
N VAL A 119 1.42 -34.33 -31.02
CA VAL A 119 0.27 -34.57 -31.92
C VAL A 119 0.70 -34.41 -33.38
N GLU A 120 1.42 -33.34 -33.73
CA GLU A 120 1.88 -33.14 -35.10
C GLU A 120 2.84 -34.25 -35.55
N ARG A 121 3.74 -34.70 -34.68
CA ARG A 121 4.61 -35.86 -34.95
C ARG A 121 3.81 -37.14 -35.16
N ALA A 122 2.79 -37.39 -34.33
CA ALA A 122 1.93 -38.56 -34.45
C ALA A 122 1.14 -38.54 -35.77
N LEU A 123 0.53 -37.41 -36.12
CA LEU A 123 -0.22 -37.25 -37.37
C LEU A 123 0.66 -37.48 -38.60
N ARG A 124 1.91 -36.98 -38.60
CA ARG A 124 2.87 -37.25 -39.69
C ARG A 124 3.23 -38.73 -39.84
N ARG A 125 3.25 -39.49 -38.74
CA ARG A 125 3.58 -40.93 -38.73
C ARG A 125 2.42 -41.84 -39.10
N LEU A 126 1.19 -41.44 -38.79
CA LEU A 126 -0.02 -42.25 -39.04
C LEU A 126 -0.44 -42.27 -40.52
N GLY A 127 0.12 -41.38 -41.34
CA GLY A 127 -0.24 -41.26 -42.76
C GLY A 127 -1.51 -40.43 -42.98
N PRO A 128 -2.16 -40.54 -44.16
CA PRO A 128 -3.36 -39.76 -44.46
C PRO A 128 -4.53 -40.19 -43.57
N LEU A 129 -5.01 -39.25 -42.74
CA LEU A 129 -6.17 -39.38 -41.86
C LEU A 129 -7.25 -38.40 -42.31
N ASP A 130 -8.52 -38.81 -42.21
CA ASP A 130 -9.64 -37.89 -42.41
C ASP A 130 -9.74 -36.86 -41.26
N GLU A 131 -10.53 -35.80 -41.46
CA GLU A 131 -10.68 -34.73 -40.47
C GLU A 131 -11.19 -35.22 -39.11
N HIS A 132 -12.06 -36.23 -39.11
CA HIS A 132 -12.64 -36.79 -37.90
C HIS A 132 -11.57 -37.56 -37.09
N GLN A 133 -10.76 -38.37 -37.75
CA GLN A 133 -9.66 -39.11 -37.14
C GLN A 133 -8.60 -38.16 -36.56
N GLN A 134 -8.24 -37.10 -37.29
CA GLN A 134 -7.32 -36.08 -36.78
C GLN A 134 -7.88 -35.38 -35.54
N LEU A 135 -9.17 -35.07 -35.52
CA LEU A 135 -9.84 -34.48 -34.37
C LEU A 135 -9.80 -35.42 -33.15
N VAL A 136 -10.07 -36.71 -33.34
CA VAL A 136 -10.03 -37.70 -32.25
C VAL A 136 -8.63 -37.78 -31.62
N VAL A 137 -7.57 -37.75 -32.42
CA VAL A 137 -6.18 -37.74 -31.91
C VAL A 137 -5.90 -36.48 -31.09
N ARG A 138 -6.26 -35.31 -31.62
CA ARG A 138 -6.11 -34.02 -30.91
C ARG A 138 -6.88 -34.00 -29.59
N MET A 139 -8.13 -34.48 -29.60
CA MET A 139 -8.97 -34.57 -28.40
C MET A 139 -8.38 -35.53 -27.36
N LEU A 140 -7.86 -36.68 -27.78
CA LEU A 140 -7.22 -37.63 -26.87
C LEU A 140 -6.03 -36.99 -26.15
N ALA A 141 -5.12 -36.36 -26.91
CA ALA A 141 -3.95 -35.69 -26.34
C ALA A 141 -4.34 -34.54 -25.42
N HIS A 142 -5.31 -33.72 -25.83
CA HIS A 142 -5.86 -32.64 -24.99
C HIS A 142 -6.44 -33.19 -23.68
N ASN A 143 -7.26 -34.24 -23.75
CA ASN A 143 -7.89 -34.83 -22.56
C ASN A 143 -6.86 -35.43 -21.58
N ILE A 144 -5.79 -36.04 -22.08
CA ILE A 144 -4.71 -36.57 -21.24
C ILE A 144 -4.01 -35.42 -20.51
N VAL A 145 -3.58 -34.39 -21.24
CA VAL A 145 -2.87 -33.23 -20.65
C VAL A 145 -3.75 -32.48 -19.66
N SER A 146 -5.01 -32.20 -20.02
CA SER A 146 -5.97 -31.53 -19.13
C SER A 146 -6.20 -32.31 -17.83
N LYS A 147 -6.31 -33.64 -17.91
CA LYS A 147 -6.45 -34.50 -16.71
C LYS A 147 -5.19 -34.56 -15.87
N LEU A 148 -4.01 -34.65 -16.50
CA LEU A 148 -2.72 -34.66 -15.80
C LEU A 148 -2.47 -33.36 -15.05
N LEU A 149 -2.83 -32.21 -15.64
CA LEU A 149 -2.56 -30.90 -15.05
C LEU A 149 -3.63 -30.42 -14.06
N HIS A 150 -4.83 -31.00 -14.06
CA HIS A 150 -5.91 -30.59 -13.17
C HIS A 150 -5.49 -30.68 -11.70
N THR A 151 -5.10 -31.87 -11.23
CA THR A 151 -4.77 -32.10 -9.82
C THR A 151 -3.57 -31.26 -9.36
N PRO A 152 -2.42 -31.22 -10.07
CA PRO A 152 -1.30 -30.35 -9.68
C PRO A 152 -1.67 -28.86 -9.65
N SER A 153 -2.47 -28.36 -10.61
CA SER A 153 -2.91 -26.97 -10.62
C SER A 153 -3.77 -26.63 -9.41
N VAL A 154 -4.71 -27.51 -9.05
CA VAL A 154 -5.59 -27.32 -7.89
C VAL A 154 -4.78 -27.38 -6.59
N ARG A 155 -3.90 -28.39 -6.45
CA ARG A 155 -3.04 -28.53 -5.27
C ARG A 155 -2.12 -27.35 -5.08
N LEU A 156 -1.54 -26.81 -6.15
CA LEU A 156 -0.68 -25.64 -6.03
C LEU A 156 -1.46 -24.40 -5.57
N LYS A 157 -2.71 -24.25 -6.01
CA LYS A 157 -3.60 -23.18 -5.54
C LYS A 157 -3.96 -23.33 -4.07
N GLU A 158 -4.33 -24.55 -3.63
CA GLU A 158 -4.61 -24.85 -2.22
C GLU A 158 -3.40 -24.53 -1.32
N LEU A 159 -2.20 -24.95 -1.73
CA LEU A 159 -0.96 -24.64 -1.00
C LEU A 159 -0.65 -23.14 -0.94
N ALA A 160 -1.09 -22.36 -1.94
CA ALA A 160 -0.99 -20.90 -1.91
C ALA A 160 -1.89 -20.28 -0.85
N ASP A 161 -3.12 -20.77 -0.75
CA ASP A 161 -4.08 -20.32 0.25
C ASP A 161 -3.64 -20.72 1.69
N GLU A 162 -2.87 -21.81 1.82
CA GLU A 162 -2.27 -22.29 3.09
C GLU A 162 -0.93 -21.62 3.45
N GLY A 163 -0.38 -20.75 2.58
CA GLY A 163 0.87 -20.01 2.81
C GLY A 163 2.17 -20.69 2.36
N ASP A 164 2.13 -21.91 1.80
CA ASP A 164 3.30 -22.64 1.25
C ASP A 164 3.39 -22.54 -0.30
N GLY A 165 2.64 -21.61 -0.89
CA GLY A 165 2.51 -21.43 -2.33
C GLY A 165 3.81 -21.06 -3.02
N HIS A 166 4.57 -20.12 -2.47
CA HIS A 166 5.81 -19.63 -3.07
C HIS A 166 6.88 -20.72 -3.20
N ARG A 167 7.06 -21.52 -2.14
CA ARG A 167 8.00 -22.65 -2.14
C ARG A 167 7.58 -23.72 -3.14
N SER A 168 6.28 -24.03 -3.16
CA SER A 168 5.70 -25.03 -4.07
C SER A 168 5.78 -24.59 -5.54
N ALA A 169 5.56 -23.30 -5.80
CA ALA A 169 5.71 -22.69 -7.12
C ALA A 169 7.16 -22.74 -7.60
N GLY A 170 8.11 -22.37 -6.74
CA GLY A 170 9.54 -22.47 -7.03
C GLY A 170 9.96 -23.90 -7.39
N LEU A 171 9.54 -24.89 -6.62
CA LEU A 171 9.82 -26.31 -6.92
C LEU A 171 9.23 -26.73 -8.28
N LEU A 172 8.02 -26.30 -8.62
CA LEU A 172 7.42 -26.62 -9.92
C LEU A 172 8.14 -25.93 -11.07
N ARG A 173 8.58 -24.68 -10.90
CA ARG A 173 9.40 -24.00 -11.90
C ARG A 173 10.70 -24.75 -12.17
N ASP A 174 11.37 -25.20 -11.12
CA ASP A 174 12.62 -25.97 -11.24
C ASP A 174 12.38 -27.34 -11.89
N LEU A 175 11.36 -28.09 -11.45
CA LEU A 175 11.06 -29.44 -11.96
C LEU A 175 10.65 -29.43 -13.44
N PHE A 176 9.94 -28.40 -13.88
CA PHE A 176 9.41 -28.29 -15.25
C PHE A 176 10.22 -27.32 -16.13
N GLY A 177 11.31 -26.74 -15.61
CA GLY A 177 12.13 -25.78 -16.34
C GLY A 177 11.36 -24.54 -16.80
N LEU A 178 10.39 -24.09 -16.00
CA LEU A 178 9.52 -22.94 -16.31
C LEU A 178 10.26 -21.65 -15.95
N THR A 179 11.31 -21.31 -16.71
CA THR A 179 12.03 -20.05 -16.52
C THR A 179 11.32 -18.93 -17.28
N GLY A 180 10.50 -18.18 -16.55
CA GLY A 180 9.97 -16.88 -16.95
C GLY A 180 9.89 -15.96 -15.72
N HIS A 181 10.78 -14.95 -15.67
CA HIS A 181 10.71 -13.78 -14.78
C HIS A 181 10.84 -13.95 -13.25
N SER A 182 11.91 -14.59 -12.79
CA SER A 182 12.61 -14.21 -11.54
C SER A 182 14.00 -14.86 -11.62
N THR A 183 15.14 -14.18 -11.70
CA THR A 183 15.63 -13.06 -10.87
C THR A 183 16.80 -12.39 -11.62
N GLU A 184 16.61 -11.20 -12.20
CA GLU A 184 17.68 -10.23 -12.45
C GLU A 184 17.44 -9.04 -11.52
N GLU A 185 17.75 -9.23 -10.24
CA GLU A 185 18.05 -8.15 -9.28
C GLU A 185 18.75 -8.79 -8.06
N ARG A 186 19.92 -9.38 -8.34
CA ARG A 186 21.00 -9.55 -7.37
C ARG A 186 22.27 -8.92 -7.95
N HIS A 187 22.31 -7.60 -7.92
CA HIS A 187 23.46 -6.68 -7.99
C HIS A 187 22.82 -5.30 -7.66
N ASP A 188 23.21 -4.53 -6.66
CA ASP A 188 24.53 -4.24 -6.14
C ASP A 188 24.46 -3.72 -4.69
N ALA A 189 25.54 -4.00 -3.95
CA ALA A 189 26.10 -3.29 -2.78
C ALA A 189 25.31 -3.24 -1.44
#